data_AF-A0A7N0TIX8-F1
#
_entry.id   AF-A0A7N0TIX8-F1
#
_cell.length_a   1.000
_cell.length_b   1.000
_cell.length_c   1.000
_cell.angle_alpha   90.00
_cell.angle_beta   90.00
_cell.angle_gamma   90.00
#
_symmetry.space_group_name_H-M   'P 1'
#
loop_
_entity.id
_entity.type
_entity.pdbx_description
1 polymer ?
#
loop_
_entity_poly.entity_id
_entity_poly.type
_entity_poly.pdbx_seq_one_letter_code
_entity_poly.pdbx_strand_id
1 'polypeptide(L)'
;MACLHDHSCEDHDCSSNWSLYKHIDMSKVSALNEAVQGSVKSVFRAWEHRLDSSGGYLESNEGDPELIVFIPFTSDVKLKSISIVGGADGTSPSKMRAFINRDGIDFSDAQSMQPVQEWDLVENLQGVLEYQTRFGAPICTFSLLFLGDGC
;
A
#
# COMPACT_ATOMS: atom_id res chain seq x y z
N MET A 1 -19.41 13.75 15.07
CA MET A 1 -19.50 14.99 14.28
C MET A 1 -18.77 14.75 12.96
N ALA A 2 -19.53 14.57 11.88
CA ALA A 2 -18.98 14.46 10.54
C ALA A 2 -18.75 15.89 10.03
N CYS A 3 -17.50 16.25 9.75
CA CYS A 3 -17.20 17.53 9.13
C CYS A 3 -17.42 17.39 7.62
N LEU A 4 -18.49 18.02 7.11
CA LEU A 4 -18.63 18.32 5.70
C LEU A 4 -17.59 19.41 5.37
N HIS A 5 -16.60 19.05 4.57
CA HIS A 5 -15.53 19.93 4.15
C HIS A 5 -16.02 20.76 2.95
N ASP A 6 -16.58 21.93 3.23
CA ASP A 6 -16.72 22.99 2.23
C ASP A 6 -15.33 23.54 1.95
N HIS A 7 -14.75 23.17 0.81
CA HIS A 7 -13.48 23.72 0.33
C HIS A 7 -13.72 24.33 -1.05
N SER A 8 -13.99 25.64 -1.05
CA SER A 8 -13.64 26.49 -2.18
C SER A 8 -12.13 26.44 -2.36
N CYS A 9 -11.66 25.61 -3.28
CA CYS A 9 -10.29 25.67 -3.79
C CYS A 9 -10.35 25.63 -5.32
N GLU A 10 -10.13 26.79 -5.92
CA GLU A 10 -9.72 26.95 -7.31
C GLU A 10 -8.28 26.43 -7.47
N ASP A 11 -8.09 25.12 -7.26
CA ASP A 11 -6.87 24.40 -7.62
C ASP A 11 -7.26 22.97 -8.05
N HIS A 12 -7.84 22.91 -9.23
CA HIS A 12 -8.19 21.68 -9.93
C HIS A 12 -6.91 21.02 -10.50
N ASP A 13 -5.89 20.80 -9.66
CA ASP A 13 -4.68 20.03 -9.98
C ASP A 13 -4.20 19.15 -8.80
N CYS A 14 -4.96 19.05 -7.70
CA CYS A 14 -4.46 18.42 -6.47
C CYS A 14 -4.44 16.87 -6.45
N SER A 15 -4.81 16.17 -7.53
CA SER A 15 -4.90 14.68 -7.51
C SER A 15 -3.77 13.99 -8.29
N SER A 16 -3.29 14.57 -9.37
CA SER A 16 -2.31 13.93 -10.26
C SER A 16 -0.85 14.23 -9.90
N ASN A 17 -0.58 15.36 -9.24
CA ASN A 17 0.79 15.79 -8.92
C ASN A 17 1.34 15.24 -7.59
N TRP A 18 0.52 14.53 -6.79
CA TRP A 18 0.94 13.94 -5.51
C TRP A 18 1.27 12.43 -5.58
N SER A 19 1.14 11.81 -6.76
CA SER A 19 1.38 10.37 -6.89
C SER A 19 2.88 10.05 -6.83
N LEU A 20 3.27 9.27 -5.83
CA LEU A 20 4.64 8.75 -5.70
C LEU A 20 4.96 7.65 -6.71
N TYR A 21 4.01 7.23 -7.54
CA TYR A 21 4.15 6.14 -8.51
C TYR A 21 5.42 6.27 -9.37
N LYS A 22 5.75 7.47 -9.84
CA LYS A 22 6.94 7.74 -10.66
C LYS A 22 8.27 7.60 -9.90
N HIS A 23 8.23 7.66 -8.57
CA HIS A 23 9.40 7.52 -7.70
C HIS A 23 9.62 6.08 -7.24
N ILE A 24 8.70 5.16 -7.55
CA ILE A 24 8.82 3.75 -7.19
C ILE A 24 9.82 3.07 -8.12
N ASP A 25 10.82 2.39 -7.57
CA ASP A 25 11.76 1.57 -8.34
C ASP A 25 11.12 0.19 -8.61
N MET A 26 10.22 0.13 -9.60
CA MET A 26 9.47 -1.08 -9.98
C MET A 26 10.38 -2.27 -10.33
N SER A 27 11.65 -2.03 -10.69
CA SER A 27 12.61 -3.09 -10.97
C SER A 27 12.96 -3.88 -9.71
N LYS A 28 13.06 -3.17 -8.57
CA LYS A 28 13.43 -3.73 -7.26
C LYS A 28 12.24 -4.02 -6.34
N VAL A 29 11.03 -3.60 -6.71
CA VAL A 29 9.80 -4.01 -6.02
C VAL A 29 9.72 -5.53 -5.97
N SER A 30 9.42 -6.06 -4.79
CA SER A 30 9.29 -7.49 -4.52
C SER A 30 8.23 -7.73 -3.46
N ALA A 31 7.71 -8.96 -3.39
CA ALA A 31 6.82 -9.39 -2.32
C ALA A 31 7.26 -10.74 -1.77
N LEU A 32 6.94 -10.99 -0.51
CA LEU A 32 7.05 -12.28 0.14
C LEU A 32 5.66 -12.86 0.29
N ASN A 33 5.56 -14.17 0.04
CA ASN A 33 4.33 -14.95 0.05
C ASN A 33 3.32 -14.55 -1.04
N GLU A 34 3.78 -13.99 -2.16
CA GLU A 34 2.94 -13.79 -3.35
C GLU A 34 2.71 -15.13 -4.08
N ALA A 35 1.46 -15.42 -4.46
CA ALA A 35 1.10 -16.65 -5.16
C ALA A 35 1.82 -16.78 -6.51
N VAL A 36 2.01 -15.65 -7.19
CA VAL A 36 2.74 -15.57 -8.47
C VAL A 36 3.90 -14.60 -8.31
N GLN A 37 5.12 -15.11 -8.47
CA GLN A 37 6.33 -14.30 -8.34
C GLN A 37 6.33 -13.09 -9.30
N GLY A 38 6.52 -11.89 -8.76
CA GLY A 38 6.55 -10.63 -9.50
C GLY A 38 5.17 -10.03 -9.80
N SER A 39 4.07 -10.67 -9.37
CA SER A 39 2.70 -10.14 -9.53
C SER A 39 2.50 -8.82 -8.80
N VAL A 40 3.26 -8.59 -7.73
CA VAL A 40 3.28 -7.32 -6.97
C VAL A 40 3.56 -6.09 -7.85
N LYS A 41 4.29 -6.24 -8.95
CA LYS A 41 4.59 -5.11 -9.86
C LYS A 41 3.35 -4.65 -10.63
N SER A 42 2.39 -5.54 -10.83
CA SER A 42 1.16 -5.29 -11.58
C SER A 42 0.10 -4.55 -10.78
N VAL A 43 0.21 -4.52 -9.44
CA VAL A 43 -0.73 -3.77 -8.58
C VAL A 43 -0.38 -2.30 -8.42
N PHE A 44 0.86 -1.91 -8.71
CA PHE A 44 1.24 -0.50 -8.71
C PHE A 44 0.77 0.18 -9.99
N ARG A 45 -0.17 1.12 -9.83
CA ARG A 45 -0.82 1.81 -10.95
C ARG A 45 -0.86 3.31 -10.72
N ALA A 46 -0.93 4.07 -11.81
CA ALA A 46 -1.23 5.48 -11.75
C ALA A 46 -2.64 5.72 -11.18
N TRP A 47 -2.84 6.86 -10.54
CA TRP A 47 -4.10 7.22 -9.87
C TRP A 47 -5.34 7.08 -10.77
N GLU A 48 -5.22 7.46 -12.04
CA GLU A 48 -6.29 7.38 -13.05
C GLU A 48 -6.70 5.93 -13.37
N HIS A 49 -5.75 4.99 -13.22
CA HIS A 49 -5.93 3.56 -13.51
C HIS A 49 -6.08 2.70 -12.24
N ARG A 50 -6.27 3.31 -11.07
CA ARG A 50 -6.31 2.57 -9.79
C ARG A 50 -7.46 1.57 -9.67
N LEU A 51 -8.53 1.75 -10.45
CA LEU A 51 -9.68 0.83 -10.53
C LEU A 51 -9.61 -0.13 -11.72
N ASP A 52 -8.57 0.00 -12.56
CA ASP A 52 -8.37 -0.95 -13.64
C ASP A 52 -7.88 -2.28 -13.04
N SER A 53 -8.74 -3.29 -13.03
CA SER A 53 -8.39 -4.65 -12.61
C SER A 53 -7.80 -5.49 -13.76
N SER A 54 -7.69 -4.93 -14.97
CA SER A 54 -7.29 -5.69 -16.17
C SER A 54 -5.79 -6.04 -16.19
N GLY A 55 -4.94 -5.21 -15.58
CA GLY A 55 -3.49 -5.44 -15.53
C GLY A 55 -3.00 -6.50 -14.52
N GLY A 56 -3.90 -7.23 -13.86
CA GLY A 56 -3.55 -8.27 -12.86
C GLY A 56 -3.70 -7.82 -11.40
N TYR A 57 -3.53 -8.78 -10.50
CA TYR A 57 -3.73 -8.67 -9.06
C TYR A 57 -2.55 -9.31 -8.30
N LEU A 58 -2.45 -8.98 -7.02
CA LEU A 58 -1.50 -9.59 -6.09
C LEU A 58 -2.30 -10.41 -5.09
N GLU A 59 -2.02 -11.71 -5.06
CA GLU A 59 -2.63 -12.66 -4.14
C GLU A 59 -1.55 -13.25 -3.23
N SER A 60 -1.92 -13.54 -1.99
CA SER A 60 -1.06 -14.32 -1.11
C SER A 60 -1.11 -15.81 -1.47
N ASN A 61 -0.10 -16.56 -1.05
CA ASN A 61 -0.03 -17.99 -1.31
C ASN A 61 -1.19 -18.76 -0.66
N GLU A 62 -1.60 -19.88 -1.27
CA GLU A 62 -2.69 -20.70 -0.75
C GLU A 62 -2.38 -21.21 0.68
N GLY A 63 -3.25 -20.87 1.63
CA GLY A 63 -3.15 -21.29 3.02
C GLY A 63 -2.59 -20.24 3.99
N ASP A 64 -2.03 -19.13 3.49
CA ASP A 64 -1.45 -18.08 4.32
C ASP A 64 -1.94 -16.68 3.87
N PRO A 65 -2.77 -15.99 4.70
CA PRO A 65 -3.29 -14.65 4.38
C PRO A 65 -2.28 -13.52 4.69
N GLU A 66 -1.05 -13.87 5.07
CA GLU A 66 0.01 -12.91 5.36
C GLU A 66 0.83 -12.62 4.10
N LEU A 67 1.07 -11.35 3.80
CA LEU A 67 1.82 -10.93 2.61
C LEU A 67 2.69 -9.72 2.95
N ILE A 68 3.96 -9.72 2.54
CA ILE A 68 4.83 -8.53 2.70
C ILE A 68 5.19 -7.98 1.34
N VAL A 69 5.03 -6.67 1.15
CA VAL A 69 5.38 -5.95 -0.06
C VAL A 69 6.53 -4.98 0.21
N PHE A 70 7.61 -5.08 -0.55
CA PHE A 70 8.75 -4.17 -0.52
C PHE A 70 8.68 -3.21 -1.69
N ILE A 71 8.59 -1.93 -1.37
CA ILE A 71 8.53 -0.82 -2.31
C ILE A 71 9.74 0.10 -2.05
N PRO A 72 10.84 -0.11 -2.77
CA PRO A 72 11.96 0.83 -2.79
C PRO A 72 11.62 2.05 -3.66
N PHE A 73 12.09 3.21 -3.21
CA PHE A 73 12.00 4.46 -3.97
C PHE A 73 13.34 4.81 -4.63
N THR A 74 13.29 5.46 -5.78
CA THR A 74 14.49 5.95 -6.50
C THR A 74 15.09 7.20 -5.86
N SER A 75 14.36 7.85 -4.96
CA SER A 75 14.74 9.08 -4.26
C SER A 75 14.06 9.13 -2.91
N ASP A 76 14.54 9.98 -2.01
CA ASP A 76 13.87 10.24 -0.74
C ASP A 76 12.50 10.88 -0.98
N VAL A 77 11.44 10.24 -0.48
CA VAL A 77 10.07 10.72 -0.66
C VAL A 77 9.37 10.90 0.68
N LYS A 78 8.43 11.84 0.73
CA LYS A 78 7.56 12.02 1.89
C LYS A 78 6.19 11.44 1.59
N LEU A 79 5.91 10.29 2.19
CA LEU A 79 4.60 9.66 2.11
C LEU A 79 3.61 10.46 2.99
N LYS A 80 2.45 10.80 2.43
CA LYS A 80 1.37 11.52 3.13
C LYS A 80 0.16 10.63 3.39
N SER A 81 -0.29 9.93 2.36
CA SER A 81 -1.41 9.00 2.40
C SER A 81 -1.09 7.75 1.58
N ILE A 82 -1.78 6.67 1.91
CA ILE A 82 -1.75 5.39 1.22
C ILE A 82 -3.20 5.03 0.87
N SER A 83 -3.46 4.64 -0.36
CA SER A 83 -4.73 4.04 -0.74
C SER A 83 -4.50 2.58 -1.10
N ILE A 84 -5.27 1.70 -0.48
CA ILE A 84 -5.24 0.26 -0.76
C ILE A 84 -6.60 -0.10 -1.35
N VAL A 85 -6.59 -0.80 -2.47
CA VAL A 85 -7.76 -1.40 -3.10
C VAL A 85 -7.58 -2.90 -2.99
N GLY A 86 -8.33 -3.53 -2.10
CA GLY A 86 -8.32 -4.97 -1.91
C GLY A 86 -9.32 -5.68 -2.84
N GLY A 87 -9.30 -7.02 -2.81
CA GLY A 87 -10.26 -7.85 -3.52
C GLY A 87 -11.64 -7.86 -2.83
N ALA A 88 -12.66 -8.28 -3.58
CA ALA A 88 -14.00 -8.48 -3.05
C ALA A 88 -14.13 -9.82 -2.31
N ASP A 89 -15.21 -9.99 -1.55
CA ASP A 89 -15.59 -11.27 -0.93
C ASP A 89 -14.61 -11.74 0.17
N GLY A 90 -14.14 -10.82 1.03
CA GLY A 90 -13.28 -11.17 2.16
C GLY A 90 -11.82 -11.45 1.81
N THR A 91 -11.43 -11.32 0.54
CA THR A 91 -10.02 -11.42 0.10
C THR A 91 -9.21 -10.16 0.39
N SER A 92 -9.85 -9.12 0.93
CA SER A 92 -9.19 -7.89 1.35
C SER A 92 -8.41 -8.07 2.65
N PRO A 93 -7.18 -7.53 2.76
CA PRO A 93 -6.46 -7.52 4.02
C PRO A 93 -7.21 -6.67 5.06
N SER A 94 -7.27 -7.16 6.29
CA SER A 94 -7.96 -6.48 7.40
C SER A 94 -7.03 -5.57 8.20
N LYS A 95 -5.72 -5.85 8.19
CA LYS A 95 -4.71 -5.02 8.84
C LYS A 95 -3.50 -4.80 7.95
N MET A 96 -2.90 -3.63 8.10
CA MET A 96 -1.66 -3.27 7.43
C MET A 96 -0.69 -2.65 8.41
N ARG A 97 0.56 -3.11 8.35
CA ARG A 97 1.68 -2.63 9.14
C ARG A 97 2.74 -2.06 8.21
N ALA A 98 3.20 -0.86 8.51
CA ALA A 98 4.26 -0.21 7.75
C ALA A 98 5.60 -0.22 8.48
N PHE A 99 6.64 -0.48 7.70
CA PHE A 99 8.03 -0.36 8.09
C PHE A 99 8.75 0.53 7.08
N ILE A 100 9.56 1.47 7.55
CA ILE A 100 10.28 2.43 6.70
C ILE A 100 11.80 2.27 6.87
N ASN A 101 12.55 2.56 5.81
CA ASN A 101 14.02 2.53 5.80
C ASN A 101 14.60 1.19 6.27
N ARG A 102 13.95 0.09 5.86
CA ARG A 102 14.33 -1.28 6.17
C ARG A 102 14.08 -2.15 4.95
N ASP A 103 15.15 -2.80 4.51
CA ASP A 103 15.13 -3.73 3.38
C ASP A 103 15.14 -5.17 3.91
N GLY A 104 14.42 -6.06 3.24
CA GLY A 104 14.48 -7.50 3.51
C GLY A 104 13.89 -7.95 4.84
N ILE A 105 12.88 -7.25 5.37
CA ILE A 105 12.12 -7.72 6.55
C ILE A 105 11.43 -9.04 6.23
N ASP A 106 11.61 -10.08 7.03
CA ASP A 106 10.79 -11.30 6.92
C ASP A 106 9.64 -11.31 7.95
N PHE A 107 8.80 -12.34 7.92
CA PHE A 107 7.66 -12.47 8.84
C PHE A 107 8.07 -12.53 10.31
N SER A 108 9.23 -13.13 10.62
CA SER A 108 9.77 -13.20 11.98
C SER A 108 10.18 -11.81 12.47
N ASP A 109 10.89 -11.06 11.62
CA ASP A 109 11.22 -9.66 11.89
C ASP A 109 9.95 -8.81 12.05
N ALA A 110 8.98 -8.95 11.16
CA ALA A 110 7.74 -8.17 11.20
C ALA A 110 6.88 -8.45 12.45
N GLN A 111 7.02 -9.63 13.06
CA GLN A 111 6.38 -9.97 14.33
C GLN A 111 7.15 -9.44 15.54
N SER A 112 8.49 -9.44 15.50
CA SER A 112 9.32 -8.97 16.62
C SER A 112 9.51 -7.45 16.62
N MET A 113 9.45 -6.82 15.45
CA MET A 113 9.69 -5.39 15.27
C MET A 113 8.41 -4.60 15.51
N GLN A 114 8.58 -3.39 16.06
CA GLN A 114 7.47 -2.46 16.15
C GLN A 114 7.23 -1.80 14.78
N PRO A 115 6.03 -1.93 14.19
CA PRO A 115 5.68 -1.21 12.98
C PRO A 115 5.68 0.29 13.27
N VAL A 116 6.13 1.08 12.30
CA VAL A 116 6.15 2.54 12.44
C VAL A 116 4.73 3.08 12.51
N GLN A 117 3.81 2.44 11.78
CA GLN A 117 2.39 2.69 11.88
C GLN A 117 1.61 1.43 11.50
N GLU A 118 0.45 1.26 12.13
CA GLU A 118 -0.52 0.21 11.84
C GLU A 118 -1.86 0.87 11.48
N TRP A 119 -2.59 0.25 10.56
CA TRP A 119 -3.94 0.65 10.17
C TRP A 119 -4.84 -0.58 10.11
N ASP A 120 -6.05 -0.42 10.62
CA ASP A 120 -7.16 -1.31 10.33
C ASP A 120 -7.70 -0.96 8.94
N LEU A 121 -7.51 -1.89 8.01
CA LEU A 121 -7.98 -1.78 6.65
C LEU A 121 -9.44 -2.20 6.57
N VAL A 122 -10.17 -1.56 5.67
CA VAL A 122 -11.54 -1.93 5.33
C VAL A 122 -11.63 -2.09 3.82
N GLU A 123 -12.63 -2.85 3.37
CA GLU A 123 -12.85 -3.11 1.95
C GLU A 123 -13.06 -1.81 1.19
N ASN A 124 -12.11 -1.48 0.30
CA ASN A 124 -12.08 -0.24 -0.47
C ASN A 124 -12.20 -0.53 -1.96
N LEU A 125 -13.29 -1.17 -2.37
CA LEU A 125 -13.53 -1.56 -3.76
C LEU A 125 -13.56 -0.37 -4.73
N GLN A 126 -13.87 0.83 -4.22
CA GLN A 126 -13.96 2.05 -5.01
C GLN A 126 -12.66 2.89 -5.02
N GLY A 127 -11.61 2.49 -4.29
CA GLY A 127 -10.36 3.24 -4.25
C GLY A 127 -10.52 4.69 -3.79
N VAL A 128 -11.49 4.93 -2.89
CA VAL A 128 -11.82 6.25 -2.32
C VAL A 128 -11.25 6.42 -0.93
N LEU A 129 -10.96 5.31 -0.24
CA LEU A 129 -10.37 5.36 1.09
C LEU A 129 -8.86 5.61 1.00
N GLU A 130 -8.43 6.57 1.79
CA GLU A 130 -7.04 6.97 1.94
C GLU A 130 -6.65 6.95 3.42
N TYR A 131 -5.57 6.27 3.71
CA TYR A 131 -5.00 6.14 5.04
C TYR A 131 -3.87 7.14 5.18
N GLN A 132 -4.08 8.15 6.03
CA GLN A 132 -3.04 9.13 6.31
C GLN A 132 -1.88 8.50 7.09
N THR A 133 -0.68 8.81 6.64
CA THR A 133 0.56 8.41 7.29
C THR A 133 1.06 9.52 8.19
N ARG A 134 1.63 9.13 9.33
CA ARG A 134 2.20 10.04 10.33
C ARG A 134 3.72 10.14 10.20
N PHE A 135 4.27 9.75 9.05
CA PHE A 135 5.70 9.80 8.78
C PHE A 135 6.15 11.27 8.64
N GLY A 136 6.88 11.77 9.63
CA GLY A 136 7.43 13.12 9.61
C GLY A 136 8.67 13.26 8.71
N ALA A 137 9.42 12.17 8.56
CA ALA A 137 10.70 12.11 7.86
C ALA A 137 10.56 11.53 6.44
N PRO A 138 11.44 11.94 5.51
CA PRO A 138 11.53 11.29 4.20
C PRO A 138 12.02 9.85 4.33
N ILE A 139 11.57 8.99 3.43
CA ILE A 139 11.85 7.56 3.41
C ILE A 139 12.40 7.14 2.05
N CYS A 140 13.33 6.18 2.04
CA CYS A 140 13.92 5.63 0.81
C CYS A 140 13.37 4.24 0.49
N THR A 141 13.04 3.45 1.51
CA THR A 141 12.42 2.13 1.37
C THR A 141 11.15 2.09 2.22
N PHE A 142 10.12 1.46 1.69
CA PHE A 142 8.87 1.24 2.38
C PHE A 142 8.44 -0.22 2.26
N SER A 143 8.05 -0.82 3.37
CA SER A 143 7.72 -2.23 3.48
C SER A 143 6.38 -2.36 4.17
N LEU A 144 5.42 -3.01 3.52
CA LEU A 144 4.05 -3.15 3.98
C LEU A 144 3.76 -4.63 4.26
N LEU A 145 3.47 -4.95 5.51
CA LEU A 145 2.91 -6.25 5.88
C LEU A 145 1.39 -6.13 5.88
N PHE A 146 0.74 -6.95 5.06
CA PHE A 146 -0.69 -7.14 5.01
C PHE A 146 -1.06 -8.42 5.74
N LEU A 147 -2.11 -8.32 6.56
CA LEU A 147 -2.67 -9.42 7.33
C LEU A 147 -4.15 -9.53 6.96
N GLY A 148 -4.55 -10.66 6.40
CA GLY A 148 -5.96 -11.02 6.21
C GLY A 148 -6.52 -11.77 7.40
N ASP A 149 -7.82 -11.57 7.68
CA ASP A 149 -8.58 -12.45 8.56
C ASP A 149 -8.97 -13.68 7.70
N GLY A 150 -8.15 -14.73 7.75
CA GLY A 150 -8.46 -15.98 7.06
C GLY A 150 -9.74 -16.58 7.66
N CYS A 151 -10.80 -16.67 6.85
CA CYS A 151 -11.99 -17.46 7.19
C CYS A 151 -11.75 -18.96 6.92
#